data_AF-A0A519RSI8-F1
#
_entry.id   AF-A0A519RSI8-F1
#
_cell.length_a   1.000
_cell.length_b   1.000
_cell.length_c   1.000
_cell.angle_alpha   90.00
_cell.angle_beta   90.00
_cell.angle_gamma   90.00
#
_symmetry.space_group_name_H-M   'P 1'
#
loop_
_entity.id
_entity.type
_entity.pdbx_description
1 polymer ?
#
loop_
_entity_poly.entity_id
_entity_poly.type
_entity_poly.pdbx_seq_one_letter_code
_entity_poly.pdbx_strand_id
1 'polypeptide(L)'
;GVIRNDVYVSNGLSVYFGNDDHSEQASPEEYPQLIINDESSVEKLEHALKIHQQGETDYFTFCKQAADAGVEKWVIDIPKMTCTYLDTEQKELVKETIPNA
;
A
#
# COMPACT_ATOMS: atom_id res chain seq x y z
N GLY A 1 -3.19 7.14 19.45
CA GLY A 1 -3.88 6.50 18.32
C GLY A 1 -2.99 6.58 17.09
N VAL A 2 -3.19 5.70 16.11
CA VAL A 2 -2.42 5.72 14.86
C VAL A 2 -2.89 6.89 13.99
N ILE A 3 -1.96 7.70 13.49
CA ILE A 3 -2.22 8.80 12.56
C ILE A 3 -1.78 8.47 11.13
N ARG A 4 -0.82 7.57 10.98
CA ARG A 4 -0.32 7.13 9.67
C ARG A 4 0.07 5.67 9.73
N ASN A 5 -0.17 4.95 8.64
CA ASN A 5 0.31 3.60 8.46
C ASN A 5 0.96 3.49 7.07
N ASP A 6 2.20 3.00 7.05
CA ASP A 6 2.92 2.67 5.81
C ASP A 6 2.97 1.16 5.67
N VAL A 7 2.64 0.63 4.50
CA VAL A 7 2.77 -0.80 4.21
C VAL A 7 3.67 -1.00 3.00
N TYR A 8 4.75 -1.74 3.18
CA TYR A 8 5.72 -2.06 2.14
C TYR A 8 5.28 -3.32 1.39
N VAL A 9 5.17 -3.22 0.07
CA VAL A 9 4.63 -4.29 -0.78
C VAL A 9 5.60 -5.46 -0.88
N SER A 10 6.91 -5.19 -0.87
CA SER A 10 7.93 -6.22 -1.07
C SER A 10 7.94 -7.32 -0.02
N ASN A 11 7.53 -7.01 1.21
CA ASN A 11 7.68 -7.89 2.38
C ASN A 11 6.53 -7.81 3.39
N GLY A 12 5.49 -7.01 3.12
CA GLY A 12 4.35 -6.85 4.01
C GLY A 12 4.64 -6.10 5.30
N LEU A 13 5.82 -5.46 5.43
CA LEU A 13 6.15 -4.65 6.61
C LEU A 13 5.16 -3.50 6.73
N SER A 14 4.51 -3.41 7.88
CA SER A 14 3.62 -2.33 8.26
C SER A 14 4.27 -1.47 9.35
N VAL A 15 4.32 -0.15 9.14
CA VAL A 15 4.84 0.82 10.10
C VAL A 15 3.70 1.74 10.52
N TYR A 16 3.36 1.72 11.80
CA TYR A 16 2.29 2.53 12.39
C TYR A 16 2.89 3.71 13.15
N PHE A 17 2.48 4.92 12.79
CA PHE A 17 2.93 6.16 13.41
C PHE A 17 1.84 6.70 14.34
N GLY A 18 2.23 6.99 15.58
CA GLY A 18 1.38 7.64 16.56
C GLY A 18 1.40 9.16 16.49
N ASN A 19 0.68 9.81 17.42
CA ASN A 19 0.64 11.27 17.55
C ASN A 19 1.92 11.86 18.19
N ASP A 20 2.75 11.00 18.77
CA ASP A 20 4.06 11.30 19.34
C ASP A 20 5.16 10.73 18.41
N ASP A 21 6.44 10.94 18.73
CA ASP A 21 7.59 10.38 17.98
C ASP A 21 7.73 8.84 18.08
N HIS A 22 6.64 8.13 18.43
CA HIS A 22 6.62 6.67 18.54
C HIS A 22 6.07 6.03 17.26
N SER A 23 6.77 5.00 16.79
CA SER A 23 6.35 4.14 15.69
C SER A 23 6.44 2.68 16.07
N GLU A 24 5.42 1.90 15.71
CA GLU A 24 5.41 0.45 15.87
C GLU A 24 5.55 -0.23 14.50
N GLN A 25 6.25 -1.36 14.45
CA GLN A 25 6.45 -2.12 13.23
C GLN A 25 5.89 -3.52 13.40
N ALA A 26 5.18 -4.01 12.39
CA ALA A 26 4.66 -5.36 12.33
C ALA A 26 4.90 -5.94 10.95
N SER A 27 5.33 -7.20 10.90
CA SER A 27 5.45 -7.94 9.65
C SER A 27 4.75 -9.29 9.81
N PRO A 28 4.06 -9.78 8.77
CA PRO A 28 3.54 -11.15 8.74
C PRO A 28 4.70 -12.16 8.80
N GLU A 29 4.54 -13.24 9.58
CA GLU A 29 5.54 -14.32 9.66
C GLU A 29 5.74 -15.03 8.32
N GLU A 30 4.63 -15.23 7.58
CA GLU A 30 4.62 -15.86 6.26
C GLU A 30 4.19 -14.85 5.20
N TYR A 31 5.15 -14.09 4.67
CA TYR A 31 4.93 -13.18 3.55
C TYR A 31 5.91 -13.49 2.40
N PRO A 32 5.43 -13.69 1.16
CA PRO A 32 6.32 -13.93 0.04
C PRO A 32 7.13 -12.67 -0.28
N GLN A 33 8.43 -12.80 -0.50
CA GLN A 33 9.20 -11.67 -1.00
C GLN A 33 8.75 -11.35 -2.43
N LEU A 34 8.23 -10.14 -2.62
CA LEU A 34 7.78 -9.62 -3.90
C LEU A 34 8.85 -8.70 -4.48
N ILE A 35 9.13 -8.85 -5.77
CA ILE A 35 10.01 -7.95 -6.52
C ILE A 35 9.16 -6.82 -7.05
N ILE A 36 9.51 -5.59 -6.71
CA ILE A 36 8.83 -4.40 -7.22
C ILE A 36 9.35 -4.14 -8.64
N ASN A 37 8.44 -3.88 -9.57
CA ASN A 37 8.80 -3.54 -10.94
C ASN A 37 9.39 -2.12 -10.99
N ASP A 38 10.51 -1.96 -11.68
CA ASP A 38 11.21 -0.66 -11.79
C ASP A 38 10.38 0.36 -12.59
N GLU A 39 9.58 -0.09 -13.55
CA GLU A 39 8.67 0.76 -14.32
C GLU A 39 7.28 0.78 -13.71
N SER A 40 6.94 1.91 -13.08
CA SER A 40 5.62 2.12 -12.48
C SER A 40 4.53 2.38 -13.53
N SER A 41 3.32 1.86 -13.28
CA SER A 41 2.19 1.98 -14.20
C SER A 41 0.89 2.25 -13.44
N VAL A 42 0.39 3.48 -13.57
CA VAL A 42 -0.90 3.91 -12.98
C VAL A 42 -2.05 3.05 -13.50
N GLU A 43 -2.10 2.77 -14.80
CA GLU A 43 -3.18 1.96 -15.40
C GLU A 43 -3.25 0.53 -14.83
N LYS A 44 -2.09 -0.11 -14.63
CA LYS A 44 -2.03 -1.45 -14.00
C LYS A 44 -2.53 -1.40 -12.56
N LEU A 45 -2.13 -0.36 -11.81
CA LEU A 45 -2.52 -0.19 -10.42
C LEU A 45 -4.03 0.09 -10.30
N GLU A 46 -4.58 0.99 -11.10
CA GLU A 46 -6.02 1.28 -11.11
C GLU A 46 -6.85 0.04 -11.44
N HIS A 47 -6.39 -0.78 -12.39
CA HIS A 47 -7.04 -2.03 -12.71
C HIS A 47 -6.99 -3.02 -11.53
N ALA A 48 -5.82 -3.19 -10.91
CA ALA A 48 -5.65 -4.06 -9.73
C ALA A 48 -6.52 -3.62 -8.55
N LEU A 49 -6.58 -2.32 -8.28
CA LEU A 49 -7.45 -1.74 -7.25
C LEU A 49 -8.92 -2.02 -7.52
N LYS A 50 -9.36 -1.79 -8.75
CA LYS A 50 -10.76 -1.99 -9.15
C LYS A 50 -11.23 -3.43 -8.92
N ILE A 51 -10.47 -4.41 -9.37
CA ILE A 51 -10.84 -5.83 -9.20
C ILE A 51 -10.72 -6.27 -7.73
N HIS A 52 -9.76 -5.72 -6.98
CA HIS A 52 -9.62 -5.99 -5.55
C HIS A 52 -10.80 -5.46 -4.74
N GLN A 53 -11.22 -4.22 -5.01
CA GLN A 53 -12.39 -3.60 -4.36
C GLN A 53 -13.71 -4.31 -4.72
N GLN A 54 -13.76 -4.99 -5.87
CA GLN A 54 -14.88 -5.85 -6.25
C GLN A 54 -14.85 -7.24 -5.58
N GLY A 55 -13.80 -7.54 -4.81
CA GLY A 55 -13.63 -8.82 -4.12
C GLY A 55 -13.14 -9.95 -5.04
N GLU A 56 -12.59 -9.63 -6.21
CA GLU A 56 -12.09 -10.63 -7.17
C GLU A 56 -10.69 -11.16 -6.83
N THR A 57 -9.96 -10.45 -5.95
CA THR A 57 -8.60 -10.82 -5.54
C THR A 57 -8.45 -10.78 -4.02
N ASP A 58 -7.67 -11.72 -3.48
CA ASP A 58 -7.23 -11.69 -2.08
C ASP A 58 -6.09 -10.68 -1.87
N TYR A 59 -5.74 -10.46 -0.60
CA TYR A 59 -4.69 -9.51 -0.21
C TYR A 59 -3.33 -9.81 -0.83
N PHE A 60 -2.88 -11.07 -0.87
CA PHE A 60 -1.56 -11.41 -1.42
C PHE A 60 -1.55 -11.30 -2.94
N THR A 61 -2.64 -11.69 -3.60
CA THR A 61 -2.81 -11.48 -5.04
C THR A 61 -2.76 -9.99 -5.38
N PHE A 62 -3.43 -9.15 -4.61
CA PHE A 62 -3.36 -7.69 -4.79
C PHE A 62 -1.94 -7.15 -4.56
N CYS A 63 -1.24 -7.56 -3.51
CA CYS A 63 0.14 -7.13 -3.26
C CYS A 63 1.06 -7.46 -4.43
N LYS A 64 0.92 -8.66 -5.01
CA LYS A 64 1.68 -9.04 -6.21
C LYS A 64 1.36 -8.15 -7.41
N GLN A 65 0.08 -7.88 -7.66
CA GLN A 65 -0.34 -6.99 -8.74
C GLN A 65 0.16 -5.54 -8.54
N ALA A 66 0.17 -5.06 -7.29
CA ALA A 66 0.72 -3.76 -6.93
C ALA A 66 2.24 -3.72 -7.16
N ALA A 67 2.97 -4.78 -6.79
CA ALA A 67 4.40 -4.92 -7.07
C ALA A 67 4.68 -4.92 -8.59
N ASP A 68 3.89 -5.66 -9.38
CA ASP A 68 3.99 -5.69 -10.85
C ASP A 68 3.67 -4.33 -11.50
N ALA A 69 2.85 -3.51 -10.84
CA ALA A 69 2.54 -2.13 -11.21
C ALA A 69 3.59 -1.12 -10.71
N GLY A 70 4.62 -1.56 -9.99
CA GLY A 70 5.73 -0.74 -9.49
C GLY A 70 5.45 0.00 -8.18
N VAL A 71 4.48 -0.46 -7.38
CA VAL A 71 4.21 0.11 -6.05
C VAL A 71 5.25 -0.40 -5.05
N GLU A 72 6.03 0.52 -4.46
CA GLU A 72 6.94 0.21 -3.34
C GLU A 72 6.16 0.04 -2.03
N LYS A 73 5.28 1.00 -1.75
CA LYS A 73 4.48 1.07 -0.53
C LYS A 73 3.21 1.86 -0.74
N TRP A 74 2.25 1.69 0.16
CA TRP A 74 1.14 2.62 0.29
C TRP A 74 1.11 3.25 1.68
N VAL A 75 0.66 4.50 1.71
CA VAL A 75 0.60 5.34 2.91
C VAL A 75 -0.86 5.69 3.20
N ILE A 76 -1.32 5.23 4.35
CA ILE A 76 -2.63 5.55 4.90
C ILE A 76 -2.44 6.73 5.86
N ASP A 77 -3.01 7.89 5.51
CA ASP A 77 -3.04 9.09 6.35
C ASP A 77 -4.44 9.20 6.96
N ILE A 78 -4.54 8.94 8.26
CA ILE A 78 -5.82 8.90 8.99
C ILE A 78 -6.42 10.31 9.14
N PRO A 79 -5.67 11.35 9.55
CA PRO A 79 -6.19 12.72 9.57
C PRO A 79 -6.76 13.19 8.23
N LYS A 80 -6.14 12.81 7.11
CA LYS A 80 -6.62 13.16 5.76
C LYS A 80 -7.61 12.16 5.18
N MET A 81 -7.79 10.99 5.80
CA MET A 81 -8.58 9.87 5.28
C MET A 81 -8.18 9.48 3.84
N THR A 82 -6.87 9.33 3.59
CA THR A 82 -6.35 8.98 2.26
C THR A 82 -5.46 7.76 2.29
N CYS A 83 -5.53 6.93 1.26
CA CYS A 83 -4.56 5.89 0.94
C CYS A 83 -3.79 6.31 -0.32
N THR A 84 -2.46 6.43 -0.24
CA THR A 84 -1.62 6.88 -1.35
C THR A 84 -0.62 5.81 -1.72
N TYR A 85 -0.62 5.39 -2.98
CA TYR A 85 0.28 4.37 -3.52
C TYR A 85 1.50 5.05 -4.14
N LEU A 86 2.69 4.68 -3.67
CA LEU A 86 3.96 5.29 -4.05
C LEU A 86 4.84 4.28 -4.78
N ASP A 87 5.52 4.72 -5.84
CA ASP A 87 6.59 3.94 -6.46
C ASP A 87 7.93 4.09 -5.71
N THR A 88 8.97 3.44 -6.23
CA THR A 88 10.33 3.44 -5.65
C THR A 88 11.00 4.82 -5.68
N GLU A 89 10.54 5.73 -6.54
CA GLU A 89 10.99 7.14 -6.58
C GLU A 89 10.16 8.05 -5.64
N GLN A 90 9.29 7.46 -4.81
CA GLN A 90 8.31 8.17 -3.96
C GLN A 90 7.31 9.01 -4.75
N LYS A 91 7.06 8.68 -6.02
CA LYS A 91 6.05 9.34 -6.83
C LYS A 91 4.67 8.74 -6.55
N GLU A 92 3.68 9.61 -6.38
CA GLU A 92 2.29 9.21 -6.22
C GLU A 92 1.75 8.63 -7.54
N LEU A 93 1.32 7.36 -7.50
CA LEU A 93 0.68 6.69 -8.63
C LEU A 93 -0.84 6.87 -8.57
N VAL A 94 -1.43 6.48 -7.44
CA VAL A 94 -2.87 6.58 -7.18
C VAL A 94 -3.07 7.07 -5.76
N LYS A 95 -4.08 7.91 -5.57
CA LYS A 95 -4.50 8.39 -4.25
C LYS A 95 -6.01 8.23 -4.10
N GLU A 96 -6.40 7.40 -3.16
CA GLU A 96 -7.79 7.09 -2.87
C GLU A 96 -8.25 7.80 -1.60
N THR A 97 -9.51 8.22 -1.58
CA THR A 97 -10.16 8.71 -0.36
C THR A 97 -10.81 7.53 0.34
N ILE A 98 -10.47 7.32 1.61
CA ILE A 98 -11.04 6.26 2.41
C ILE A 98 -12.46 6.71 2.81
N PRO A 99 -13.51 5.93 2.49
CA PRO A 99 -14.87 6.30 2.84
C PRO A 99 -15.02 6.33 4.37
N ASN A 100 -15.52 7.46 4.88
CA ASN A 100 -16.05 7.53 6.24
C ASN A 100 -17.44 6.90 6.24
N ALA A 101 -17.66 5.96 7.16
CA ALA A 101 -18.96 5.34 7.40
C ALA A 101 -20.00 6.37 7.90
#